data_AF-A0AAU6QWR4-F1
#
_entry.id   AF-A0AAU6QWR4-F1
#
_cell.length_a   1.000
_cell.length_b   1.000
_cell.length_c   1.000
_cell.angle_alpha   90.00
_cell.angle_beta   90.00
_cell.angle_gamma   90.00
#
_symmetry.space_group_name_H-M   'P 1'
#
loop_
_entity.id
_entity.type
_entity.pdbx_description
1 polymer ?
#
loop_
_entity_poly.entity_id
_entity_poly.type
_entity_poly.pdbx_seq_one_letter_code
_entity_poly.pdbx_strand_id
1 'polypeptide(L)' 'MKVESFNDVQVGDALPGLIVGPMARHAVGVYAGASGDYNPLHFDSDCARELL' A
#
# COMPACT_ATOMS: atom_id res chain seq x y z
N MET A 1 -12.87 -13.77 -8.04
CA MET A 1 -11.85 -14.11 -7.03
C MET A 1 -11.91 -15.60 -6.81
N LYS A 2 -10.83 -16.34 -7.11
CA LYS A 2 -10.77 -17.78 -6.80
C LYS A 2 -10.46 -17.92 -5.32
N VAL A 3 -11.27 -18.67 -4.60
CA VAL A 3 -11.03 -19.02 -3.21
C VAL A 3 -10.46 -20.44 -3.22
N GLU A 4 -9.25 -20.61 -2.69
CA GLU A 4 -8.64 -21.94 -2.56
C GLU A 4 -9.31 -22.73 -1.44
N SER A 5 -9.39 -24.06 -1.57
CA SER A 5 -9.85 -24.93 -0.50
C SER A 5 -8.80 -24.98 0.61
N PHE A 6 -9.22 -25.13 1.87
CA PHE A 6 -8.30 -25.31 2.99
C PHE A 6 -7.35 -26.50 2.79
N ASN A 7 -7.85 -27.59 2.18
CA ASN A 7 -7.05 -28.79 1.93
C ASN A 7 -5.98 -28.62 0.84
N ASP A 8 -6.06 -27.55 0.05
CA ASP A 8 -5.16 -27.31 -1.08
C ASP A 8 -3.96 -26.43 -0.70
N VAL A 9 -3.86 -25.98 0.57
CA VAL A 9 -2.79 -25.11 1.08
C VAL A 9 -1.90 -25.88 2.04
N GLN A 10 -0.59 -25.77 1.86
CA GLN A 10 0.43 -26.38 2.70
C GLN A 10 1.34 -25.33 3.35
N VAL A 11 1.93 -25.66 4.49
CA VAL A 11 2.93 -24.79 5.15
C VAL A 11 4.14 -24.64 4.23
N GLY A 12 4.44 -23.40 3.85
CA GLY A 12 5.56 -23.08 2.95
C GLY A 12 5.12 -22.69 1.54
N ASP A 13 3.84 -22.81 1.20
CA ASP A 13 3.34 -22.33 -0.09
C ASP A 13 3.55 -20.82 -0.26
N ALA A 14 4.03 -20.43 -1.43
CA ALA A 14 4.21 -19.02 -1.79
C ALA A 14 3.00 -18.50 -2.56
N LEU A 15 2.57 -17.29 -2.22
CA LEU A 15 1.58 -16.57 -3.01
C LEU A 15 2.19 -16.12 -4.35
N PRO A 16 1.40 -16.02 -5.42
CA PRO A 16 1.84 -15.37 -6.64
C PRO A 16 2.33 -13.94 -6.33
N GLY A 17 3.50 -13.58 -6.86
CA GLY A 17 4.04 -12.23 -6.70
C GLY A 17 3.08 -11.20 -7.30
N LEU A 18 2.83 -10.12 -6.56
CA LEU A 18 2.04 -8.99 -7.04
C LEU A 18 2.94 -7.78 -7.22
N ILE A 19 3.05 -7.31 -8.46
CA ILE A 19 3.66 -6.03 -8.78
C ILE A 19 2.53 -5.07 -9.13
N VAL A 20 2.36 -4.04 -8.31
CA VAL A 20 1.47 -2.92 -8.63
C VAL A 20 2.33 -1.84 -9.30
N GLY A 21 1.74 -1.10 -10.23
CA GLY A 21 2.41 -0.01 -10.94
C GLY A 21 3.00 1.06 -10.00
N PRO A 22 3.67 2.09 -10.56
CA PRO A 22 4.33 3.11 -9.76
C PRO A 22 3.34 3.81 -8.82
N MET A 23 3.79 4.10 -7.59
CA MET A 23 2.99 4.83 -6.62
C MET A 23 2.94 6.31 -6.99
N ALA A 24 1.78 6.80 -7.41
CA ALA A 24 1.56 8.21 -7.72
C ALA A 24 1.20 9.00 -6.45
N ARG A 25 1.67 10.26 -6.34
CA ARG A 25 1.29 11.15 -5.22
C ARG A 25 -0.21 11.30 -5.05
N HIS A 26 -0.95 11.33 -6.16
CA HIS A 26 -2.42 11.32 -6.15
C HIS A 26 -3.00 10.17 -5.31
N ALA A 27 -2.44 8.95 -5.44
CA ALA A 27 -2.94 7.78 -4.71
C ALA A 27 -2.74 7.93 -3.20
N VAL A 28 -1.65 8.59 -2.77
CA VAL A 28 -1.39 8.89 -1.36
C VAL A 28 -2.37 9.95 -0.83
N GLY A 29 -2.71 10.96 -1.63
CA GLY A 29 -3.75 11.94 -1.28
C GLY A 29 -5.15 11.31 -1.13
N VAL A 30 -5.51 10.41 -2.04
CA VAL A 30 -6.76 9.62 -1.93
C VAL A 30 -6.74 8.74 -0.68
N TYR A 31 -5.60 8.11 -0.36
CA TYR A 31 -5.43 7.34 0.86
C TYR A 31 -5.66 8.21 2.11
N ALA A 32 -5.04 9.38 2.21
CA ALA A 32 -5.25 10.31 3.32
C ALA A 32 -6.73 10.68 3.49
N GLY A 33 -7.44 10.90 2.37
CA GLY A 33 -8.89 11.12 2.37
C GLY A 33 -9.71 9.94 2.88
N ALA A 34 -9.33 8.72 2.51
CA ALA A 34 -10.03 7.51 2.92
C ALA A 34 -9.72 7.09 4.36
N SER A 35 -8.46 7.26 4.81
CA SER A 35 -8.01 6.85 6.14
C SER A 35 -8.23 7.93 7.21
N GLY A 36 -8.33 9.19 6.80
CA GLY A 36 -8.29 10.34 7.71
C GLY A 36 -6.88 10.70 8.18
N ASP A 37 -5.85 10.01 7.69
CA ASP A 37 -4.45 10.29 8.04
C ASP A 37 -3.87 11.37 7.11
N TYR A 38 -4.03 12.61 7.56
CA TYR A 38 -3.50 13.79 6.87
C TYR A 38 -2.15 14.24 7.42
N ASN A 39 -1.33 13.34 7.99
CA ASN A 39 0.02 13.71 8.37
C ASN A 39 0.78 14.27 7.15
N PRO A 40 1.25 15.54 7.17
CA PRO A 40 1.87 16.18 6.03
C PRO A 40 3.08 15.41 5.48
N LEU A 41 3.77 14.65 6.34
CA LEU A 41 4.87 13.79 5.93
C LEU A 41 4.51 12.82 4.80
N HIS A 42 3.24 12.41 4.68
CA HIS A 42 2.80 11.45 3.68
C HIS A 42 2.75 12.01 2.26
N PHE A 43 2.48 13.30 2.08
CA PHE A 43 2.18 13.87 0.77
C PHE A 43 2.85 15.21 0.47
N ASP A 44 3.38 15.90 1.49
CA ASP A 44 4.13 17.15 1.36
C ASP A 44 5.64 16.87 1.35
N SER A 45 6.26 17.07 0.19
CA SER A 45 7.69 16.85 0.02
C SER A 45 8.54 17.93 0.70
N ASP A 46 8.02 19.13 0.91
CA ASP A 46 8.75 20.21 1.58
C ASP A 46 8.81 19.91 3.08
N CYS A 47 7.66 19.57 3.69
CA CYS A 47 7.60 19.08 5.07
C CYS A 47 8.54 17.88 5.29
N ALA A 48 8.54 16.91 4.38
CA ALA A 48 9.40 15.72 4.51
C ALA A 48 10.91 16.06 4.48
N ARG A 49 11.32 17.10 3.73
CA ARG A 49 12.73 17.51 3.67
C ARG A 49 13.18 18.33 4.88
N GLU A 50 12.27 19.08 5.51
CA GLU A 50 12.58 19.88 6.70
C GLU A 50 12.80 19.03 7.97
N LEU A 51 12.31 17.79 7.97
CA LEU A 51 12.43 16.83 9.07
C LEU A 51 13.67 15.92 8.98
N LEU A 52 14.51 16.09 7.94
CA LEU A 52 15.79 15.40 7.75
C LEU A 52 16.95 16.27 8.27
#